data_AF-A0A7J9QWZ9-F1
#
_entry.id   AF-A0A7J9QWZ9-F1
#
_cell.length_a   1.000
_cell.length_b   1.000
_cell.length_c   1.000
_cell.angle_alpha   90.00
_cell.angle_beta   90.00
_cell.angle_gamma   90.00
#
_symmetry.space_group_name_H-M   'P 1'
#
loop_
_entity.id
_entity.type
_entity.pdbx_description
1 polymer ?
#
loop_
_entity_poly.entity_id
_entity_poly.type
_entity_poly.pdbx_seq_one_letter_code
_entity_poly.pdbx_strand_id
1 'polypeptide(L)' 'MSVEQGEVVLIVGSSGSGKSTLLNMIGLLDHPTSGKILIDGVDTTTLDDDKISSFRNKKLGFIFQFSNLLTDLTVLENVL' A
#
# COMPACT_ATOMS: atom_id res chain seq x y z
N MET A 1 1.41 1.37 15.65
CA MET A 1 2.28 2.27 14.89
C MET A 1 1.40 3.32 14.26
N SER A 2 1.82 4.58 14.26
CA SER A 2 1.19 5.67 13.51
C SER A 2 2.26 6.33 12.64
N VAL A 3 1.82 6.98 11.58
CA VAL A 3 2.65 7.81 10.70
C VAL A 3 1.88 9.10 10.50
N GLU A 4 2.52 10.22 10.79
CA GLU A 4 1.89 11.53 10.67
C GLU A 4 1.93 12.04 9.22
N GLN A 5 1.03 12.96 8.88
CA GLN A 5 1.02 13.53 7.54
C GLN A 5 2.34 14.24 7.22
N GLY A 6 2.97 13.87 6.11
CA GLY A 6 4.26 14.41 5.68
C GLY A 6 5.48 13.74 6.31
N GLU A 7 5.30 12.76 7.19
CA GLU A 7 6.39 12.00 7.78
C GLU A 7 6.97 11.00 6.77
N VAL A 8 8.30 10.84 6.81
CA VAL A 8 9.02 9.82 6.06
C VAL A 8 9.51 8.76 7.03
N VAL A 9 9.04 7.53 6.87
CA VAL A 9 9.36 6.42 7.76
C VAL A 9 10.15 5.35 7.02
N LEU A 10 11.21 4.85 7.66
CA LEU A 10 12.04 3.76 7.16
C LEU A 10 11.80 2.49 7.98
N ILE A 11 11.52 1.37 7.29
CA ILE A 11 11.38 0.05 7.91
C ILE A 11 12.60 -0.80 7.54
N VAL A 12 13.41 -1.15 8.54
CA VAL A 12 14.66 -1.93 8.36
C VAL A 12 14.58 -3.26 9.11
N GLY A 13 15.17 -4.31 8.56
CA GLY A 13 15.23 -5.62 9.20
C GLY A 13 15.68 -6.73 8.26
N SER A 14 16.10 -7.87 8.80
CA SER A 14 16.59 -9.05 8.06
C SER A 14 15.56 -9.61 7.07
N SER A 15 16.01 -10.37 6.07
CA SER A 15 15.08 -11.10 5.19
C SER A 15 14.16 -12.01 6.02
N GLY A 16 12.87 -12.07 5.65
CA GLY A 16 11.87 -12.84 6.39
C GLY A 16 11.31 -12.17 7.66
N SER A 17 11.77 -10.97 8.05
CA SER A 17 11.24 -10.28 9.25
C SER A 17 9.82 -9.70 9.11
N GLY A 18 9.12 -9.95 7.99
CA GLY A 18 7.74 -9.51 7.77
C GLY A 18 7.57 -8.09 7.20
N LYS A 19 8.66 -7.39 6.82
CA LYS A 19 8.59 -6.02 6.28
C LYS A 19 7.67 -5.89 5.06
N SER A 20 7.82 -6.78 4.08
CA SER A 20 7.01 -6.75 2.86
C SER A 20 5.55 -7.07 3.18
N THR A 21 5.29 -8.01 4.10
CA THR A 21 3.93 -8.31 4.58
C THR A 21 3.30 -7.08 5.24
N LEU A 22 4.05 -6.35 6.08
CA LEU A 22 3.58 -5.12 6.70
C LEU A 22 3.28 -4.03 5.65
N LEU A 23 4.19 -3.83 4.69
CA LEU A 23 4.01 -2.84 3.62
C LEU A 23 2.81 -3.18 2.73
N ASN A 24 2.59 -4.45 2.40
CA ASN A 24 1.40 -4.89 1.66
C ASN A 24 0.11 -4.62 2.45
N MET A 25 0.09 -4.90 3.75
CA MET A 25 -1.07 -4.63 4.59
C MET A 25 -1.39 -3.14 4.68
N ILE A 26 -0.39 -2.28 4.97
CA ILE A 26 -0.58 -0.82 4.99
C ILE A 26 -0.99 -0.30 3.60
N GLY A 27 -0.47 -0.93 2.55
CA GLY A 27 -0.85 -0.71 1.16
C GLY A 27 -2.24 -1.19 0.76
N LEU A 28 -2.97 -1.86 1.65
CA LEU A 28 -4.26 -2.49 1.33
C LEU A 28 -4.16 -3.45 0.13
N LEU A 29 -3.04 -4.15 0.01
CA LEU A 29 -2.82 -5.24 -0.94
C LEU A 29 -3.09 -6.60 -0.28
N ASP A 30 -2.89 -6.68 1.04
CA ASP A 30 -3.20 -7.85 1.87
C ASP A 30 -4.06 -7.43 3.06
N HIS A 31 -4.87 -8.36 3.58
CA HIS A 31 -5.67 -8.14 4.79
C HIS A 31 -4.95 -8.63 6.04
N PRO A 32 -4.97 -7.87 7.15
CA PRO A 32 -4.47 -8.38 8.42
C PRO A 32 -5.39 -9.51 8.91
N THR A 33 -4.80 -10.58 9.46
CA THR A 33 -5.57 -11.63 10.12
C THR A 33 -6.30 -11.10 11.37
N SER A 34 -5.73 -10.10 12.03
CA SER A 34 -6.33 -9.41 13.19
C SER A 34 -5.78 -8.00 13.33
N GLY A 35 -6.50 -7.15 14.04
CA GLY A 35 -6.16 -5.73 14.17
C GLY A 35 -6.84 -4.86 13.12
N LYS A 36 -6.46 -3.59 13.10
CA LYS A 36 -7.10 -2.56 12.27
C LYS A 36 -6.05 -1.70 11.57
N ILE A 37 -6.44 -1.18 10.41
CA ILE A 37 -5.66 -0.23 9.62
C ILE A 37 -6.55 1.01 9.45
N LEU A 38 -6.04 2.14 9.89
CA LEU A 38 -6.74 3.42 9.80
C LEU A 38 -5.94 4.36 8.90
N ILE A 39 -6.59 4.91 7.88
CA ILE A 39 -6.00 5.89 6.96
C ILE A 39 -6.95 7.07 6.89
N ASP A 40 -6.46 8.28 7.16
CA ASP A 40 -7.29 9.50 7.27
C ASP A 40 -8.52 9.32 8.20
N GLY A 41 -8.36 8.55 9.29
CA GLY A 41 -9.43 8.24 10.24
C GLY A 41 -10.45 7.18 9.77
N VAL A 42 -10.31 6.64 8.57
CA VAL A 42 -11.18 5.57 8.03
C VAL A 42 -10.61 4.21 8.38
N ASP A 43 -11.41 3.35 9.02
CA ASP A 43 -11.05 1.94 9.27
C ASP A 43 -11.19 1.13 7.98
N THR A 44 -10.08 0.94 7.27
CA THR A 44 -10.04 0.29 5.96
C THR A 44 -10.30 -1.21 6.04
N THR A 45 -10.18 -1.83 7.22
CA THR A 45 -10.43 -3.26 7.41
C THR A 45 -11.90 -3.65 7.33
N THR A 46 -12.79 -2.65 7.38
CA THR A 46 -14.24 -2.84 7.27
C THR A 46 -14.77 -2.64 5.85
N LEU A 47 -13.90 -2.24 4.92
CA LEU A 47 -14.24 -2.00 3.53
C LEU A 47 -14.28 -3.32 2.75
N ASP A 48 -15.19 -3.39 1.79
CA ASP A 48 -15.20 -4.46 0.78
C ASP A 48 -14.13 -4.20 -0.30
N ASP A 49 -13.87 -5.21 -1.14
CA ASP A 49 -12.80 -5.19 -2.13
C ASP A 49 -12.92 -4.03 -3.14
N ASP A 50 -14.15 -3.68 -3.53
CA ASP A 50 -14.43 -2.58 -4.45
C ASP A 50 -14.09 -1.23 -3.81
N LYS A 51 -14.49 -1.02 -2.55
CA LYS A 51 -14.16 0.18 -1.79
C LYS A 51 -12.67 0.27 -1.48
N ILE A 52 -12.01 -0.85 -1.17
CA ILE A 52 -10.56 -0.90 -0.97
C ILE A 52 -9.85 -0.48 -2.25
N SER A 53 -10.25 -1.03 -3.41
CA SER A 53 -9.65 -0.71 -4.69
C SER A 53 -9.84 0.77 -5.05
N SER A 54 -11.05 1.32 -4.84
CA SER A 54 -11.31 2.75 -5.05
C SER A 54 -10.50 3.64 -4.09
N PHE A 55 -10.38 3.24 -2.82
CA PHE A 55 -9.63 3.97 -1.81
C PHE A 55 -8.14 4.00 -2.15
N ARG A 56 -7.57 2.82 -2.45
CA ARG A 56 -6.17 2.65 -2.84
C ARG A 56 -5.82 3.52 -4.04
N ASN A 57 -6.63 3.49 -5.10
CA ASN A 57 -6.40 4.30 -6.31
C ASN A 57 -6.43 5.82 -6.07
N LYS A 58 -7.11 6.29 -5.02
CA LYS A 58 -7.24 7.73 -4.72
C LYS A 58 -6.25 8.22 -3.66
N LYS A 59 -5.76 7.34 -2.81
CA LYS A 59 -5.04 7.71 -1.58
C LYS A 59 -3.63 7.15 -1.49
N LEU A 60 -3.31 6.09 -2.23
CA LEU A 60 -2.06 5.34 -2.08
C LEU A 60 -1.34 5.21 -3.41
N GLY A 61 -0.03 5.48 -3.40
CA GLY A 61 0.88 5.21 -4.50
C GLY A 61 1.87 4.11 -4.13
N PHE A 62 2.27 3.29 -5.11
CA PHE A 62 3.20 2.18 -4.90
C PHE A 62 4.39 2.28 -5.85
N ILE A 63 5.57 2.06 -5.29
CA ILE A 63 6.79 1.82 -6.05
C ILE A 63 7.38 0.53 -5.50
N PHE A 64 7.46 -0.49 -6.36
CA PHE A 64 8.01 -1.79 -6.01
C PHE A 64 9.48 -1.88 -6.44
N GLN A 65 10.21 -2.83 -5.86
CA GLN A 65 11.61 -3.08 -6.23
C GLN A 65 11.77 -3.42 -7.72
N PHE A 66 10.80 -4.12 -8.29
CA PHE A 66 10.70 -4.36 -9.73
C PHE A 66 9.65 -3.44 -10.32
N SER A 67 9.99 -2.76 -11.42
CA SER A 67 9.08 -1.88 -12.12
C SER A 67 8.02 -2.73 -12.82
N ASN A 68 6.81 -2.80 -12.26
CA ASN A 68 5.64 -3.50 -12.83
C ASN A 68 5.06 -2.77 -14.06
N LEU A 69 5.92 -2.32 -14.98
CA LEU A 69 5.53 -1.58 -16.17
C LEU A 69 4.98 -2.54 -17.23
N LEU A 70 3.97 -2.08 -17.95
CA LEU A 70 3.44 -2.76 -19.13
C LEU A 70 4.40 -2.51 -20.30
N THR A 71 5.01 -3.58 -20.80
CA THR A 71 6.06 -3.53 -21.84
C THR A 71 5.56 -3.00 -23.18
N ASP A 72 4.27 -3.13 -23.43
CA ASP A 72 3.63 -2.72 -24.67
C ASP A 72 3.22 -1.23 -24.67
N LEU A 73 3.43 -0.53 -23.55
CA LEU A 73 3.09 0.87 -23.37
C LEU A 73 4.33 1.76 -23.29
N THR A 74 4.20 3.00 -23.73
CA THR A 74 5.19 4.04 -23.48
C THR A 74 5.28 4.38 -21.99
N VAL A 75 6.34 5.08 -21.60
CA VAL A 75 6.50 5.57 -20.22
C VAL A 75 5.33 6.47 -19.83
N LEU A 76 4.87 7.34 -20.73
CA LEU A 76 3.74 8.24 -20.44
C LEU A 76 2.44 7.46 -20.21
N GLU A 77 2.16 6.47 -21.05
CA GLU A 77 0.96 5.62 -20.92
C GLU A 77 0.97 4.73 -19.68
N ASN A 78 2.15 4.39 -19.13
CA ASN A 78 2.24 3.70 -17.84
C ASN A 78 1.95 4.61 -16.64
N VAL A 79 2.02 5.93 -16.80
CA VAL A 79 1.87 6.92 -15.73
C VAL A 79 0.49 7.58 -15.73
N LEU A 80 -0.15 7.71 -16.89
CA LEU A 80 -1.49 8.27 -17.08
C LEU A 80 -2.59 7.24 -16.81
#